data_AF-A0A9D5ZAF1-F1
#
_entry.id   AF-A0A9D5ZAF1-F1
#
_cell.length_a   1.000
_cell.length_b   1.000
_cell.length_c   1.000
_cell.angle_alpha   90.00
_cell.angle_beta   90.00
_cell.angle_gamma   90.00
#
_symmetry.space_group_name_H-M   'P 1'
#
loop_
_entity.id
_entity.type
_entity.pdbx_description
1 polymer ?
#
loop_
_entity_poly.entity_id
_entity_poly.type
_entity_poly.pdbx_seq_one_letter_code
_entity_poly.pdbx_strand_id
1 'polypeptide(L)'
;MSYQDIGNVRHSNRPIIANITDRQYRRIVVYQKRWLLDNPLINLLSNRPLLFPMKEFMARLFPQVTGTFWILCIATHPRTIPPRRKLDEPFQSKPLQGRLFLFDRKGWKGEVEDSVRQTQRHFHHRSGQYQTLMDNLNNRCQEYADVYADFTLTRNGTVTLELPEGCIRVSTQVPNRVASQLYFFLKDISHEHLHHTPTTDTLTELYSIMTAEGEEDDITWRYETLSRLYRKVFRYSREAHPSSYDNAVGILAYAETFRHISMEALRENDPGRESWDFFPLLQRDDLERSIRANKEAHVSRLRHDRARRDSVKTFLFSVIGTVIGYAGLIRLTSNDMKGIKVDEWLVTIATYLLEKPLHVVVSLFLVYYTYAHLSEHISISDKHYIENLSRLSAPLDYRWQAMIAFGLVGLIQFFVYLLTFSK
;
A
#
# COMPACT_ATOMS: atom_id res chain seq x y z
N MET A 1 -17.30 11.82 -0.70
CA MET A 1 -17.41 10.61 0.15
C MET A 1 -18.86 10.10 0.23
N SER A 2 -19.11 8.80 0.19
CA SER A 2 -20.45 8.20 0.30
C SER A 2 -20.73 7.68 1.72
N TYR A 3 -21.77 8.18 2.39
CA TYR A 3 -22.19 7.65 3.71
C TYR A 3 -22.87 6.27 3.63
N GLN A 4 -23.08 5.72 2.43
CA GLN A 4 -23.57 4.35 2.25
C GLN A 4 -22.52 3.32 2.61
N ASP A 5 -21.25 3.67 2.40
CA ASP A 5 -20.12 2.75 2.49
C ASP A 5 -19.45 2.78 3.86
N ILE A 6 -19.92 3.64 4.77
CA ILE A 6 -19.44 3.68 6.15
C ILE A 6 -19.61 2.30 6.77
N GLY A 7 -18.51 1.76 7.32
CA GLY A 7 -18.34 0.47 7.97
C GLY A 7 -18.20 -0.71 7.01
N ASN A 8 -18.30 -0.51 5.69
CA ASN A 8 -18.00 -1.55 4.69
C ASN A 8 -16.51 -1.62 4.36
N VAL A 9 -15.65 -1.56 5.38
CA VAL A 9 -14.20 -1.45 5.20
C VAL A 9 -13.56 -2.82 5.35
N ARG A 10 -12.65 -3.16 4.41
CA ARG A 10 -11.87 -4.40 4.42
C ARG A 10 -10.69 -4.32 5.40
N HIS A 11 -10.97 -3.99 6.67
CA HIS A 11 -9.97 -3.99 7.73
C HIS A 11 -9.85 -5.40 8.37
N SER A 12 -8.68 -5.73 8.93
CA SER A 12 -8.42 -7.03 9.58
C SER A 12 -9.41 -7.32 10.72
N ASN A 13 -9.74 -6.29 11.49
CA ASN A 13 -10.83 -6.29 12.44
C ASN A 13 -12.09 -5.73 11.78
N ARG A 14 -12.94 -6.58 11.20
CA ARG A 14 -14.17 -6.12 10.54
C ARG A 14 -15.11 -5.46 11.57
N PRO A 15 -15.57 -4.22 11.35
CA PRO A 15 -16.57 -3.60 12.22
C PRO A 15 -17.92 -4.32 12.05
N ILE A 16 -18.73 -4.31 13.11
CA ILE A 16 -20.11 -4.81 13.07
C ILE A 16 -21.03 -3.62 12.85
N ILE A 17 -21.79 -3.64 11.76
CA ILE A 17 -22.57 -2.51 11.27
C ILE A 17 -24.05 -2.84 11.13
N ALA A 18 -24.90 -1.87 11.47
CA ALA A 18 -26.22 -1.70 10.88
C ALA A 18 -26.34 -0.31 10.26
N ASN A 19 -26.66 -0.26 8.97
CA ASN A 19 -26.90 0.98 8.21
C ASN A 19 -28.29 0.89 7.59
N ILE A 20 -29.21 1.73 8.06
CA ILE A 20 -30.58 1.78 7.58
C ILE A 20 -30.90 3.16 7.05
N THR A 21 -31.73 3.22 6.02
CA THR A 21 -32.27 4.47 5.49
C THR A 21 -33.78 4.41 5.54
N ASP A 22 -34.40 5.38 6.19
CA ASP A 22 -35.85 5.57 6.16
C ASP A 22 -36.23 6.77 5.26
N ARG A 23 -37.44 7.30 5.42
CA ARG A 23 -37.92 8.44 4.64
C ARG A 23 -37.17 9.74 4.96
N GLN A 24 -36.71 9.92 6.19
CA GLN A 24 -36.19 11.19 6.68
C GLN A 24 -34.70 11.16 6.99
N TYR A 25 -34.14 10.02 7.38
CA TYR A 25 -32.77 9.90 7.85
C TYR A 25 -32.12 8.59 7.39
N ARG A 26 -30.81 8.65 7.19
CA ARG A 26 -29.92 7.50 7.27
C ARG A 26 -29.44 7.38 8.71
N ARG A 27 -29.48 6.18 9.27
CA ARG A 27 -29.01 5.87 10.63
C ARG A 27 -27.96 4.78 10.57
N ILE A 28 -26.88 4.99 11.30
CA ILE A 28 -25.70 4.15 11.27
C ILE A 28 -25.35 3.81 12.72
N VAL A 29 -25.23 2.50 13.00
CA VAL A 29 -24.74 1.97 14.27
C VAL A 29 -23.60 1.02 13.95
N VAL A 30 -22.37 1.44 14.25
CA VAL A 30 -21.15 0.70 13.91
C VAL A 30 -20.30 0.56 15.16
N TYR A 31 -19.82 -0.64 15.47
CA TYR A 31 -18.84 -0.82 16.54
C TYR A 31 -17.70 -1.75 16.16
N GLN A 32 -16.58 -1.58 16.85
CA GLN A 32 -15.38 -2.38 16.64
C GLN A 32 -14.63 -2.57 17.97
N LYS A 33 -14.14 -3.78 18.19
CA LYS A 33 -13.19 -4.07 19.28
C LYS A 33 -11.78 -3.66 18.86
N ARG A 34 -11.06 -2.94 19.71
CA ARG A 34 -9.68 -2.49 19.49
C ARG A 34 -8.77 -2.84 20.65
N TRP A 35 -7.47 -2.83 20.39
CA TRP A 35 -6.42 -3.11 21.37
C TRP A 35 -5.70 -1.81 21.72
N LEU A 36 -5.42 -1.59 23.02
CA LEU A 36 -4.66 -0.43 23.51
C LEU A 36 -3.27 -0.31 22.89
N LEU A 37 -2.71 -1.45 22.45
CA LEU A 37 -1.37 -1.58 21.85
C LEU A 37 -1.31 -1.25 20.36
N ASP A 38 -2.41 -0.78 19.73
CA ASP A 38 -2.33 -0.18 18.39
C ASP A 38 -1.76 1.26 18.41
N ASN A 39 -1.14 1.63 19.54
CA ASN A 39 -0.47 2.90 19.76
C ASN A 39 0.78 3.03 18.85
N PRO A 40 0.91 4.13 18.08
CA PRO A 40 2.10 4.40 17.25
C PRO A 40 3.42 4.41 18.04
N LEU A 41 3.39 4.52 19.36
CA LEU A 41 4.59 4.46 20.22
C LEU A 41 5.28 3.07 20.20
N ILE A 42 4.53 1.99 20.00
CA ILE A 42 5.12 0.64 19.80
C ILE A 42 5.70 0.52 18.39
N ASN A 43 5.06 1.13 17.38
CA ASN A 43 5.63 1.24 16.03
C ASN A 43 6.88 2.15 15.99
N LEU A 44 6.95 3.15 16.89
CA LEU A 44 8.11 4.03 17.06
C LEU A 44 9.30 3.29 17.68
N LEU A 45 9.05 2.40 18.64
CA LEU A 45 10.09 1.57 19.24
C LEU A 45 10.50 0.38 18.36
N SER A 46 9.62 -0.11 17.48
CA SER A 46 9.90 -1.32 16.68
C SER A 46 10.43 -1.05 15.27
N ASN A 47 10.40 0.18 14.75
CA ASN A 47 10.80 0.57 13.37
C ASN A 47 10.25 -0.32 12.23
N ARG A 48 9.31 -1.21 12.56
CA ARG A 48 8.62 -2.17 11.70
C ARG A 48 7.27 -2.48 12.35
N PRO A 49 6.18 -2.64 11.60
CA PRO A 49 4.94 -3.17 12.15
C PRO A 49 5.27 -4.54 12.78
N LEU A 50 5.16 -4.64 14.11
CA LEU A 50 5.37 -5.89 14.82
C LEU A 50 4.39 -6.93 14.26
N LEU A 51 4.94 -7.95 13.60
CA LEU A 51 4.18 -9.11 13.15
C LEU A 51 3.39 -9.69 14.34
N PHE A 52 2.16 -10.09 14.08
CA PHE A 52 1.20 -10.64 15.05
C PHE A 52 1.76 -11.55 16.16
N PRO A 53 2.78 -12.43 15.94
CA PRO A 53 3.29 -13.31 16.99
C PRO A 53 3.92 -12.57 18.19
N MET A 54 4.51 -11.40 17.98
CA MET A 54 5.13 -10.63 19.08
C MET A 54 4.09 -9.85 19.92
N LYS A 55 2.91 -9.52 19.35
CA LYS A 55 1.83 -8.86 20.10
C LYS A 55 1.31 -9.76 21.21
N GLU A 56 1.12 -11.06 20.94
CA GLU A 56 0.72 -12.05 21.93
C GLU A 56 1.82 -12.32 22.97
N PHE A 57 3.09 -12.29 22.56
CA PHE A 57 4.22 -12.43 23.46
C PHE A 57 4.34 -11.25 24.44
N MET A 58 4.24 -10.01 23.95
CA MET A 58 4.28 -8.80 24.80
C MET A 58 3.05 -8.70 25.72
N ALA A 59 1.88 -9.12 25.23
CA ALA A 59 0.67 -9.23 26.06
C ALA A 59 0.82 -10.23 27.21
N ARG A 60 1.59 -11.33 27.01
CA ARG A 60 1.93 -12.29 28.08
C ARG A 60 2.96 -11.76 29.06
N LEU A 61 3.94 -10.97 28.60
CA LEU A 61 4.97 -10.39 29.46
C LEU A 61 4.49 -9.20 30.29
N PHE A 62 3.51 -8.45 29.80
CA PHE A 62 2.96 -7.27 30.47
C PHE A 62 1.43 -7.35 30.59
N PRO A 63 0.89 -8.28 31.41
CA PRO A 63 -0.56 -8.52 31.51
C PRO A 63 -1.37 -7.28 31.89
N GLN A 64 -0.76 -6.33 32.62
CA GLN A 64 -1.38 -5.07 33.04
C GLN A 64 -1.61 -4.08 31.88
N VAL A 65 -0.97 -4.28 30.71
CA VAL A 65 -1.05 -3.36 29.55
C VAL A 65 -2.03 -3.88 28.46
N THR A 66 -2.71 -5.00 28.72
CA THR A 66 -3.61 -5.65 27.75
C THR A 66 -5.05 -5.12 27.82
N GLY A 67 -5.21 -3.81 27.65
CA GLY A 67 -6.54 -3.21 27.51
C GLY A 67 -7.16 -3.56 26.15
N THR A 68 -8.31 -4.24 26.15
CA THR A 68 -9.22 -4.22 25.00
C THR A 68 -10.32 -3.22 25.28
N PHE A 69 -10.64 -2.39 24.30
CA PHE A 69 -11.74 -1.44 24.37
C PHE A 69 -12.65 -1.60 23.16
N TRP A 70 -13.85 -1.05 23.25
CA TRP A 70 -14.84 -1.04 22.18
C TRP A 70 -15.12 0.41 21.83
N ILE A 71 -15.07 0.73 20.54
CA ILE A 71 -15.57 2.01 20.04
C ILE A 71 -16.87 1.76 19.29
N LEU A 72 -17.89 2.57 19.60
CA LEU A 72 -19.20 2.59 18.97
C LEU A 72 -19.44 3.96 18.34
N CYS A 73 -19.91 3.98 17.10
CA CYS A 73 -20.42 5.15 16.40
C CYS A 73 -21.94 5.00 16.26
N ILE A 74 -22.66 6.00 16.74
CA ILE A 74 -24.10 6.19 16.53
C ILE A 74 -24.25 7.47 15.71
N ALA A 75 -24.71 7.36 14.47
CA ALA A 75 -24.78 8.50 13.57
C ALA A 75 -26.08 8.57 12.80
N THR A 76 -26.45 9.80 12.46
CA THR A 76 -27.60 10.13 11.63
C THR A 76 -27.21 11.11 10.53
N HIS A 77 -27.77 10.91 9.36
CA HIS A 77 -27.65 11.84 8.25
C HIS A 77 -29.04 12.13 7.71
N PRO A 78 -29.51 13.39 7.78
CA PRO A 78 -30.81 13.76 7.23
C PRO A 78 -30.83 13.49 5.73
N ARG A 79 -31.81 12.72 5.30
CA ARG A 79 -32.09 12.48 3.89
C ARG A 79 -32.66 13.77 3.32
N THR A 80 -31.84 14.54 2.64
CA THR A 80 -32.35 15.51 1.69
C THR A 80 -32.99 14.72 0.55
N ILE A 81 -34.30 14.46 0.65
CA ILE A 81 -35.10 14.23 -0.55
C ILE A 81 -34.99 15.54 -1.30
N PRO A 82 -34.30 15.63 -2.45
CA PRO A 82 -34.26 16.88 -3.17
C PRO A 82 -35.72 17.24 -3.48
N PRO A 83 -36.30 18.33 -2.92
CA PRO A 83 -37.52 18.87 -3.51
C PRO A 83 -37.20 19.10 -4.99
N ARG A 84 -38.14 18.79 -5.91
CA ARG A 84 -37.97 18.96 -7.38
C ARG A 84 -37.06 20.15 -7.66
N ARG A 85 -35.81 19.87 -7.95
CA ARG A 85 -34.73 20.84 -7.73
C ARG A 85 -34.68 21.77 -8.94
N LYS A 86 -34.57 23.08 -8.71
CA LYS A 86 -34.06 23.97 -9.75
C LYS A 86 -32.60 23.58 -10.02
N LEU A 87 -32.22 23.47 -11.29
CA LEU A 87 -30.93 22.92 -11.72
C LEU A 87 -29.71 23.70 -11.15
N ASP A 88 -29.94 24.93 -10.68
CA ASP A 88 -28.87 25.91 -10.44
C ASP A 88 -28.45 26.06 -8.97
N GLU A 89 -29.09 25.39 -8.01
CA GLU A 89 -28.68 25.49 -6.61
C GLU A 89 -27.55 24.50 -6.27
N PRO A 90 -26.42 24.96 -5.69
CA PRO A 90 -25.32 24.09 -5.29
C PRO A 90 -25.79 23.06 -4.27
N PHE A 91 -25.40 21.78 -4.43
CA PHE A 91 -25.80 20.70 -3.51
C PHE A 91 -25.13 20.87 -2.15
N GLN A 92 -25.79 21.60 -1.24
CA GLN A 92 -25.39 21.63 0.17
C GLN A 92 -25.73 20.28 0.80
N SER A 93 -24.76 19.36 0.77
CA SER A 93 -24.89 18.09 1.45
C SER A 93 -24.86 18.33 2.96
N LYS A 94 -25.97 18.05 3.64
CA LYS A 94 -25.97 18.04 5.11
C LYS A 94 -24.90 17.07 5.63
N PRO A 95 -24.16 17.41 6.70
CA PRO A 95 -23.15 16.52 7.23
C PRO A 95 -23.77 15.24 7.84
N LEU A 96 -22.92 14.24 8.08
CA LEU A 96 -23.22 13.14 8.98
C LEU A 96 -22.91 13.61 10.40
N GLN A 97 -23.86 13.47 11.31
CA GLN A 97 -23.72 13.90 12.70
C GLN A 97 -23.99 12.73 13.62
N GLY A 98 -23.29 12.66 14.74
CA GLY A 98 -23.47 11.57 15.67
C GLY A 98 -22.58 11.67 16.88
N ARG A 99 -22.48 10.55 17.59
CA ARG A 99 -21.65 10.40 18.77
C ARG A 99 -20.79 9.16 18.67
N LEU A 100 -19.55 9.31 19.11
CA LEU A 100 -18.58 8.24 19.29
C LEU A 100 -18.48 7.92 20.77
N PHE A 101 -18.45 6.65 21.12
CA PHE A 101 -18.36 6.18 22.50
C PHE A 101 -17.21 5.18 22.63
N LEU A 102 -16.44 5.31 23.70
CA LEU A 102 -15.37 4.40 24.09
C LEU A 102 -15.76 3.69 25.37
N PHE A 103 -15.66 2.36 25.35
CA PHE A 103 -15.99 1.50 26.48
C PHE A 103 -14.82 0.57 26.81
N ASP A 104 -14.60 0.37 28.11
CA ASP A 104 -13.89 -0.76 28.65
C ASP A 104 -14.71 -2.06 28.48
N ARG A 105 -14.15 -3.16 28.96
CA ARG A 105 -14.82 -4.46 28.87
C ARG A 105 -16.08 -4.53 29.71
N LYS A 106 -16.09 -3.91 30.90
CA LYS A 106 -17.19 -4.04 31.86
C LYS A 106 -18.42 -3.27 31.36
N GLY A 107 -18.26 -2.01 31.00
CA GLY A 107 -19.30 -1.17 30.41
C GLY A 107 -19.84 -1.77 29.12
N TRP A 108 -18.97 -2.28 28.24
CA TRP A 108 -19.43 -2.90 26.99
C TRP A 108 -20.23 -4.19 27.22
N LYS A 109 -19.60 -5.20 27.84
CA LYS A 109 -20.17 -6.56 27.94
C LYS A 109 -21.30 -6.67 28.95
N GLY A 110 -21.32 -5.85 29.98
CA GLY A 110 -22.36 -5.88 31.00
C GLY A 110 -23.62 -5.12 30.59
N GLU A 111 -23.46 -3.96 29.95
CA GLU A 111 -24.51 -2.94 29.99
C GLU A 111 -25.01 -2.46 28.62
N VAL A 112 -24.14 -2.52 27.59
CA VAL A 112 -24.37 -1.86 26.29
C VAL A 112 -24.52 -2.82 25.12
N GLU A 113 -23.77 -3.94 25.09
CA GLU A 113 -23.73 -4.83 23.92
C GLU A 113 -25.11 -5.35 23.51
N ASP A 114 -25.95 -5.74 24.47
CA ASP A 114 -27.28 -6.26 24.18
C ASP A 114 -28.21 -5.18 23.60
N SER A 115 -28.11 -3.94 24.09
CA SER A 115 -28.86 -2.80 23.55
C SER A 115 -28.44 -2.48 22.10
N VAL A 116 -27.14 -2.55 21.81
CA VAL A 116 -26.62 -2.39 20.44
C VAL A 116 -27.15 -3.50 19.54
N ARG A 117 -27.04 -4.76 19.95
CA ARG A 117 -27.51 -5.92 19.18
C ARG A 117 -29.02 -5.87 18.94
N GLN A 118 -29.80 -5.50 19.96
CA GLN A 118 -31.24 -5.32 19.83
C GLN A 118 -31.56 -4.24 18.80
N THR A 119 -30.91 -3.07 18.87
CA THR A 119 -31.10 -1.98 17.92
C THR A 119 -30.75 -2.40 16.49
N GLN A 120 -29.61 -3.09 16.31
CA GLN A 120 -29.20 -3.60 15.00
C GLN A 120 -30.19 -4.63 14.42
N ARG A 121 -30.76 -5.53 15.25
CA ARG A 121 -31.82 -6.46 14.83
C ARG A 121 -33.09 -5.71 14.40
N HIS A 122 -33.50 -4.68 15.13
CA HIS A 122 -34.66 -3.86 14.75
C HIS A 122 -34.45 -3.15 13.41
N PHE A 123 -33.22 -2.70 13.12
CA PHE A 123 -32.89 -2.14 11.80
C PHE A 123 -33.08 -3.17 10.68
N HIS A 124 -32.77 -4.45 10.93
CA HIS A 124 -32.98 -5.51 9.94
C HIS A 124 -34.46 -5.78 9.70
N HIS A 125 -35.32 -5.72 10.73
CA HIS A 125 -36.77 -5.96 10.62
C HIS A 125 -37.59 -4.76 10.13
N ARG A 126 -36.95 -3.61 9.94
CA ARG A 126 -37.56 -2.37 9.45
C ARG A 126 -38.78 -1.87 10.27
N SER A 127 -38.74 -1.92 11.60
CA SER A 127 -39.81 -1.36 12.45
C SER A 127 -39.75 0.17 12.53
N GLY A 128 -40.88 0.87 12.37
CA GLY A 128 -40.93 2.33 12.19
C GLY A 128 -40.57 3.24 13.39
N GLN A 129 -39.94 2.72 14.45
CA GLN A 129 -39.64 3.45 15.69
C GLN A 129 -38.12 3.71 15.87
N TYR A 130 -37.41 4.05 14.79
CA TYR A 130 -35.94 4.16 14.85
C TYR A 130 -35.43 5.29 15.74
N GLN A 131 -36.15 6.42 15.82
CA GLN A 131 -35.67 7.57 16.59
C GLN A 131 -35.62 7.24 18.09
N THR A 132 -36.73 6.74 18.64
CA THR A 132 -36.81 6.30 20.04
C THR A 132 -35.76 5.23 20.37
N LEU A 133 -35.52 4.27 19.46
CA LEU A 133 -34.47 3.27 19.65
C LEU A 133 -33.07 3.89 19.70
N MET A 134 -32.77 4.85 18.83
CA MET A 134 -31.48 5.55 18.81
C MET A 134 -31.29 6.42 20.05
N ASP A 135 -32.33 7.11 20.50
CA ASP A 135 -32.29 7.96 21.69
C ASP A 135 -32.05 7.11 22.95
N ASN A 136 -32.78 5.99 23.08
CA ASN A 136 -32.59 5.03 24.16
C ASN A 136 -31.17 4.45 24.16
N LEU A 137 -30.66 4.09 22.97
CA LEU A 137 -29.30 3.57 22.84
C LEU A 137 -28.27 4.65 23.21
N ASN A 138 -28.42 5.89 22.73
CA ASN A 138 -27.53 7.00 23.06
C ASN A 138 -27.48 7.25 24.58
N ASN A 139 -28.64 7.30 25.24
CA ASN A 139 -28.74 7.51 26.68
C ASN A 139 -28.02 6.39 27.45
N ARG A 140 -28.27 5.13 27.07
CA ARG A 140 -27.59 3.98 27.67
C ARG A 140 -26.08 4.05 27.43
N CYS A 141 -25.64 4.41 26.23
CA CYS A 141 -24.22 4.54 25.93
C CYS A 141 -23.57 5.68 26.72
N GLN A 142 -24.22 6.83 26.89
CA GLN A 142 -23.71 7.92 27.75
C GLN A 142 -23.62 7.51 29.23
N GLU A 143 -24.52 6.64 29.70
CA GLU A 143 -24.54 6.14 31.07
C GLU A 143 -23.37 5.20 31.39
N TYR A 144 -22.80 4.49 30.41
CA TYR A 144 -21.76 3.48 30.67
C TYR A 144 -20.45 3.67 29.89
N ALA A 145 -20.38 4.65 28.98
CA ALA A 145 -19.14 4.96 28.27
C ALA A 145 -18.12 5.58 29.22
N ASP A 146 -16.86 5.20 29.05
CA ASP A 146 -15.73 5.85 29.74
C ASP A 146 -15.49 7.25 29.18
N VAL A 147 -15.62 7.37 27.85
CA VAL A 147 -15.51 8.63 27.11
C VAL A 147 -16.50 8.65 25.95
N TYR A 148 -17.08 9.81 25.65
CA TYR A 148 -17.78 10.02 24.39
C TYR A 148 -17.45 11.37 23.78
N ALA A 149 -17.62 11.48 22.46
CA ALA A 149 -17.45 12.73 21.72
C ALA A 149 -18.56 12.86 20.68
N ASP A 150 -19.11 14.06 20.56
CA ASP A 150 -20.00 14.41 19.47
C ASP A 150 -19.16 14.70 18.22
N PHE A 151 -19.66 14.31 17.05
CA PHE A 151 -18.92 14.49 15.81
C PHE A 151 -19.81 14.99 14.67
N THR A 152 -19.17 15.75 13.79
CA THR A 152 -19.71 16.15 12.49
C THR A 152 -18.72 15.75 11.41
N LEU A 153 -19.17 15.00 10.41
CA LEU A 153 -18.39 14.58 9.24
C LEU A 153 -19.05 15.11 7.97
N THR A 154 -18.38 16.01 7.27
CA THR A 154 -18.83 16.58 5.98
C THR A 154 -18.45 15.67 4.80
N ARG A 155 -19.03 15.92 3.62
CA ARG A 155 -18.77 15.09 2.42
C ARG A 155 -17.38 15.27 1.83
N ASN A 156 -16.74 16.41 2.12
CA ASN A 156 -15.35 16.72 1.77
C ASN A 156 -14.34 16.04 2.73
N GLY A 157 -14.81 15.34 3.77
CA GLY A 157 -13.97 14.59 4.70
C GLY A 157 -13.49 15.37 5.92
N THR A 158 -13.89 16.64 6.09
CA THR A 158 -13.64 17.38 7.33
C THR A 158 -14.40 16.74 8.49
N VAL A 159 -13.71 16.56 9.61
CA VAL A 159 -14.25 16.00 10.84
C VAL A 159 -14.05 17.01 11.95
N THR A 160 -15.14 17.33 12.65
CA THR A 160 -15.10 18.05 13.93
C THR A 160 -15.45 17.08 15.03
N LEU A 161 -14.65 17.07 16.10
CA LEU A 161 -14.92 16.31 17.32
C LEU A 161 -15.09 17.30 18.47
N GLU A 162 -16.19 17.18 19.19
CA GLU A 162 -16.49 17.94 20.39
C GLU A 162 -16.56 16.98 21.57
N LEU A 163 -15.86 17.31 22.66
CA LEU A 163 -15.89 16.55 23.90
C LEU A 163 -16.71 17.32 24.93
N PRO A 164 -17.99 16.97 25.16
CA PRO A 164 -18.84 17.69 26.10
C PRO A 164 -18.30 17.65 27.53
N GLU A 165 -18.67 18.62 28.36
CA GLU A 165 -18.30 18.63 29.77
C GLU A 165 -18.77 17.34 30.47
N GLY A 166 -17.90 16.76 31.31
CA GLY A 166 -18.19 15.51 32.00
C GLY A 166 -18.23 14.26 31.11
N CYS A 167 -17.89 14.35 29.82
CA CYS A 167 -17.89 13.19 28.93
C CYS A 167 -16.78 12.18 29.27
N ILE A 168 -15.74 12.60 29.98
CA ILE A 168 -14.60 11.77 30.40
C ILE A 168 -14.81 11.36 31.88
N ARG A 169 -15.04 10.06 32.12
CA ARG A 169 -15.22 9.52 33.47
C ARG A 169 -13.94 9.00 34.10
N VAL A 170 -12.95 8.69 33.26
CA VAL A 170 -11.64 8.21 33.71
C VAL A 170 -10.75 9.42 33.91
N SER A 171 -9.95 9.46 34.98
CA SER A 171 -8.91 10.48 35.21
C SER A 171 -7.83 10.43 34.10
N THR A 172 -8.15 10.88 32.90
CA THR A 172 -7.20 10.89 31.78
C THR A 172 -6.60 12.27 31.69
N GLN A 173 -5.31 12.37 31.99
CA GLN A 173 -4.49 13.56 31.71
C GLN A 173 -4.31 13.85 30.20
N VAL A 174 -5.05 13.17 29.29
CA VAL A 174 -4.79 13.29 27.85
C VAL A 174 -6.07 13.23 26.99
N PRO A 175 -6.95 14.25 27.03
CA PRO A 175 -8.09 14.39 26.12
C PRO A 175 -7.72 14.17 24.64
N ASN A 176 -6.57 14.69 24.20
CA ASN A 176 -6.08 14.58 22.82
C ASN A 176 -5.84 13.14 22.38
N ARG A 177 -5.38 12.24 23.26
CA ARG A 177 -5.15 10.84 22.91
C ARG A 177 -6.47 10.10 22.70
N VAL A 178 -7.46 10.37 23.56
CA VAL A 178 -8.79 9.76 23.41
C VAL A 178 -9.47 10.27 22.15
N ALA A 179 -9.46 11.59 21.93
CA ALA A 179 -9.97 12.19 20.70
C ALA A 179 -9.30 11.56 19.46
N SER A 180 -7.98 11.34 19.50
CA SER A 180 -7.25 10.70 18.40
C SER A 180 -7.72 9.27 18.13
N GLN A 181 -8.00 8.48 19.17
CA GLN A 181 -8.53 7.13 19.01
C GLN A 181 -9.93 7.14 18.40
N LEU A 182 -10.80 8.07 18.83
CA LEU A 182 -12.13 8.26 18.27
C LEU A 182 -12.05 8.70 16.81
N TYR A 183 -11.16 9.63 16.48
CA TYR A 183 -10.88 10.08 15.12
C TYR A 183 -10.40 8.95 14.21
N PHE A 184 -9.38 8.19 14.63
CA PHE A 184 -8.88 7.08 13.83
C PHE A 184 -9.95 6.01 13.63
N PHE A 185 -10.77 5.73 14.64
CA PHE A 185 -11.91 4.86 14.45
C PHE A 185 -12.90 5.39 13.41
N LEU A 186 -13.29 6.66 13.51
CA LEU A 186 -14.20 7.28 12.55
C LEU A 186 -13.61 7.24 11.13
N LYS A 187 -12.33 7.58 10.97
CA LYS A 187 -11.61 7.50 9.70
C LYS A 187 -11.62 6.06 9.16
N ASP A 188 -11.25 5.07 9.97
CA ASP A 188 -11.15 3.67 9.56
C ASP A 188 -12.50 3.07 9.16
N ILE A 189 -13.62 3.54 9.72
CA ILE A 189 -14.96 3.09 9.28
C ILE A 189 -15.50 3.91 8.11
N SER A 190 -14.83 4.98 7.70
CA SER A 190 -15.41 5.95 6.76
C SER A 190 -14.62 6.06 5.44
N HIS A 191 -13.37 5.60 5.44
CA HIS A 191 -12.47 5.63 4.29
C HIS A 191 -12.18 4.22 3.75
N GLU A 192 -12.04 4.10 2.42
CA GLU A 192 -11.51 2.92 1.76
C GLU A 192 -10.17 3.26 1.09
N HIS A 193 -9.14 2.46 1.37
CA HIS A 193 -7.82 2.63 0.77
C HIS A 193 -7.80 2.10 -0.67
N LEU A 194 -8.19 2.94 -1.64
CA LEU A 194 -8.20 2.56 -3.06
C LEU A 194 -6.81 2.61 -3.70
N HIS A 195 -5.95 3.53 -3.27
CA HIS A 195 -4.73 3.91 -3.99
C HIS A 195 -3.44 3.86 -3.16
N HIS A 196 -3.50 3.43 -1.90
CA HIS A 196 -2.33 3.30 -1.04
C HIS A 196 -2.51 2.17 -0.04
N THR A 197 -1.42 1.74 0.59
CA THR A 197 -1.49 0.77 1.66
C THR A 197 -2.11 1.40 2.93
N PRO A 198 -2.86 0.63 3.76
CA PRO A 198 -3.41 1.14 5.02
C PRO A 198 -2.33 1.69 5.98
N THR A 199 -1.09 1.21 5.85
CA THR A 199 0.06 1.68 6.64
C THR A 199 0.45 3.12 6.37
N THR A 200 0.03 3.71 5.26
CA THR A 200 0.29 5.12 4.97
C THR A 200 -0.78 6.04 5.55
N ASP A 201 -1.76 5.53 6.28
CA ASP A 201 -2.98 6.28 6.62
C ASP A 201 -2.88 7.11 7.92
N THR A 202 -1.75 7.07 8.62
CA THR A 202 -1.49 7.89 9.82
C THR A 202 -0.98 9.29 9.47
N LEU A 203 -1.44 9.88 8.36
CA LEU A 203 -0.91 11.15 7.85
C LEU A 203 -1.57 12.38 8.47
N THR A 204 -2.78 12.21 8.98
CA THR A 204 -3.57 13.26 9.60
C THR A 204 -3.51 13.14 11.11
N GLU A 205 -3.28 14.28 11.77
CA GLU A 205 -3.39 14.41 13.23
C GLU A 205 -4.61 15.25 13.56
N LEU A 206 -5.00 15.23 14.83
CA LEU A 206 -6.00 16.14 15.35
C LEU A 206 -5.37 17.48 15.72
N TYR A 207 -6.15 18.52 15.50
CA TYR A 207 -5.78 19.90 15.80
C TYR A 207 -6.85 20.50 16.70
N SER A 208 -6.41 21.33 17.65
CA SER A 208 -7.34 22.17 18.40
C SER A 208 -7.83 23.27 17.47
N ILE A 209 -9.14 23.46 17.40
CA ILE A 209 -9.76 24.56 16.63
C ILE A 209 -9.51 25.90 17.34
N MET A 210 -9.42 25.88 18.67
CA MET A 210 -9.16 27.07 19.48
C MET A 210 -7.67 27.19 19.80
N THR A 211 -7.12 28.40 19.65
CA THR A 211 -5.78 28.77 20.12
C THR A 211 -5.74 28.86 21.65
N ALA A 212 -4.53 29.02 22.21
CA ALA A 212 -4.37 29.24 23.66
C ALA A 212 -5.04 30.55 24.11
N GLU A 213 -5.19 31.50 23.19
CA GLU A 213 -5.83 32.79 23.34
C GLU A 213 -7.36 32.74 23.11
N GLY A 214 -7.90 31.58 22.69
CA GLY A 214 -9.32 31.37 22.45
C GLY A 214 -9.82 31.83 21.07
N GLU A 215 -8.90 32.06 20.13
CA GLU A 215 -9.23 32.41 18.74
C GLU A 215 -9.38 31.14 17.90
N GLU A 216 -10.23 31.18 16.87
CA GLU A 216 -10.38 30.07 15.93
C GLU A 216 -9.23 30.08 14.91
N ASP A 217 -8.43 29.02 14.88
CA ASP A 217 -7.30 28.87 13.94
C ASP A 217 -7.61 27.81 12.88
N ASP A 218 -8.36 28.21 11.84
CA ASP A 218 -8.66 27.33 10.70
C ASP A 218 -7.50 27.25 9.68
N ILE A 219 -6.46 28.07 9.81
CA ILE A 219 -5.38 28.17 8.81
C ILE A 219 -4.24 27.21 9.12
N THR A 220 -3.76 27.19 10.36
CA THR A 220 -2.54 26.46 10.74
C THR A 220 -2.70 24.96 10.53
N TRP A 221 -3.82 24.37 10.95
CA TRP A 221 -4.02 22.93 10.81
C TRP A 221 -4.05 22.47 9.35
N ARG A 222 -4.61 23.30 8.46
CA ARG A 222 -4.64 23.03 7.01
C ARG A 222 -3.24 23.09 6.43
N TYR A 223 -2.50 24.15 6.75
CA TYR A 223 -1.12 24.31 6.30
C TYR A 223 -0.24 23.14 6.77
N GLU A 224 -0.33 22.77 8.05
CA GLU A 224 0.46 21.66 8.60
C GLU A 224 0.09 20.32 7.98
N THR A 225 -1.20 20.03 7.84
CA THR A 225 -1.68 18.79 7.22
C THR A 225 -1.15 18.68 5.79
N LEU A 226 -1.27 19.74 4.99
CA LEU A 226 -0.76 19.76 3.62
C LEU A 226 0.76 19.60 3.58
N SER A 227 1.49 20.30 4.45
CA SER A 227 2.94 20.19 4.57
C SER A 227 3.39 18.77 4.90
N ARG A 228 2.67 18.07 5.78
CA ARG A 228 2.97 16.67 6.14
C ARG A 228 2.69 15.71 4.99
N LEU A 229 1.61 15.93 4.23
CA LEU A 229 1.32 15.16 3.02
C LEU A 229 2.45 15.32 2.00
N TYR A 230 2.89 16.54 1.69
CA TYR A 230 4.01 16.76 0.77
C TYR A 230 5.33 16.18 1.27
N ARG A 231 5.67 16.33 2.56
CA ARG A 231 6.86 15.66 3.14
C ARG A 231 6.81 14.15 2.94
N LYS A 232 5.62 13.54 3.05
CA LYS A 232 5.44 12.11 2.80
C LYS A 232 5.63 11.75 1.33
N VAL A 233 5.11 12.55 0.40
CA VAL A 233 5.34 12.39 -1.05
C VAL A 233 6.85 12.41 -1.34
N PHE A 234 7.57 13.41 -0.82
CA PHE A 234 9.02 13.51 -1.01
C PHE A 234 9.77 12.32 -0.43
N ARG A 235 9.41 11.87 0.78
CA ARG A 235 10.00 10.67 1.37
C ARG A 235 9.81 9.45 0.46
N TYR A 236 8.57 9.16 0.06
CA TYR A 236 8.29 8.00 -0.79
C TYR A 236 8.92 8.11 -2.19
N SER A 237 9.01 9.31 -2.75
CA SER A 237 9.67 9.53 -4.05
C SER A 237 11.17 9.25 -4.04
N ARG A 238 11.81 9.23 -2.85
CA ARG A 238 13.23 8.95 -2.65
C ARG A 238 13.50 7.49 -2.29
N GLU A 239 12.49 6.72 -1.93
CA GLU A 239 12.63 5.31 -1.60
C GLU A 239 12.77 4.49 -2.88
N ALA A 240 13.85 3.70 -3.00
CA ALA A 240 14.14 2.88 -4.18
C ALA A 240 13.29 1.59 -4.22
N HIS A 241 11.97 1.73 -4.14
CA HIS A 241 11.03 0.63 -4.22
C HIS A 241 9.86 0.97 -5.15
N PRO A 242 9.48 0.10 -6.12
CA PRO A 242 8.42 0.39 -7.09
C PRO A 242 7.09 0.84 -6.47
N SER A 243 6.67 0.18 -5.38
CA SER A 243 5.41 0.55 -4.70
C SER A 243 5.50 1.86 -3.94
N SER A 244 6.69 2.33 -3.54
CA SER A 244 6.85 3.63 -2.90
C SER A 244 6.52 4.76 -3.88
N TYR A 245 6.89 4.65 -5.16
CA TYR A 245 6.48 5.62 -6.18
C TYR A 245 4.97 5.65 -6.38
N ASP A 246 4.30 4.50 -6.40
CA ASP A 246 2.83 4.43 -6.50
C ASP A 246 2.15 5.09 -5.29
N ASN A 247 2.64 4.82 -4.08
CA ASN A 247 2.19 5.48 -2.87
C ASN A 247 2.43 7.01 -2.92
N ALA A 248 3.57 7.46 -3.45
CA ALA A 248 3.89 8.88 -3.58
C ALA A 248 2.88 9.59 -4.50
N VAL A 249 2.57 9.02 -5.67
CA VAL A 249 1.57 9.55 -6.60
C VAL A 249 0.18 9.56 -5.96
N GLY A 250 -0.20 8.48 -5.27
CA GLY A 250 -1.47 8.40 -4.54
C GLY A 250 -1.60 9.51 -3.50
N ILE A 251 -0.59 9.71 -2.65
CA ILE A 251 -0.59 10.74 -1.61
C ILE A 251 -0.56 12.15 -2.22
N LEU A 252 0.13 12.35 -3.35
CA LEU A 252 0.12 13.62 -4.06
C LEU A 252 -1.30 14.01 -4.51
N ALA A 253 -2.09 13.04 -5.01
CA ALA A 253 -3.49 13.27 -5.37
C ALA A 253 -4.35 13.67 -4.15
N TYR A 254 -4.11 13.05 -2.98
CA TYR A 254 -4.77 13.45 -1.73
C TYR A 254 -4.37 14.86 -1.30
N ALA A 255 -3.08 15.21 -1.38
CA ALA A 255 -2.59 16.55 -1.04
C ALA A 255 -3.27 17.64 -1.88
N GLU A 256 -3.39 17.43 -3.19
CA GLU A 256 -4.08 18.38 -4.07
C GLU A 256 -5.57 18.49 -3.78
N THR A 257 -6.24 17.36 -3.53
CA THR A 257 -7.66 17.36 -3.17
C THR A 257 -7.88 18.11 -1.85
N PHE A 258 -7.03 17.86 -0.85
CA PHE A 258 -7.06 18.55 0.43
C PHE A 258 -6.80 20.05 0.29
N ARG A 259 -5.83 20.45 -0.53
CA ARG A 259 -5.52 21.85 -0.85
C ARG A 259 -6.74 22.54 -1.48
N HIS A 260 -7.37 21.91 -2.47
CA HIS A 260 -8.58 22.46 -3.11
C HIS A 260 -9.71 22.68 -2.09
N ILE A 261 -10.04 21.65 -1.31
CA ILE A 261 -11.08 21.74 -0.26
C ILE A 261 -10.75 22.82 0.76
N SER A 262 -9.48 22.94 1.13
CA SER A 262 -9.02 23.95 2.09
C SER A 262 -9.15 25.37 1.57
N MET A 263 -8.74 25.61 0.31
CA MET A 263 -8.89 26.92 -0.31
C MET A 263 -10.35 27.31 -0.50
N GLU A 264 -11.22 26.36 -0.86
CA GLU A 264 -12.67 26.60 -0.99
C GLU A 264 -13.28 27.01 0.35
N ALA A 265 -13.04 26.24 1.41
CA ALA A 265 -13.54 26.55 2.76
C ALA A 265 -13.03 27.91 3.28
N LEU A 266 -11.77 28.22 3.05
CA LEU A 266 -11.19 29.50 3.48
C LEU A 266 -11.77 30.70 2.72
N ARG A 267 -12.04 30.56 1.42
CA ARG A 267 -12.73 31.59 0.62
C ARG A 267 -14.18 31.81 1.05
N GLU A 268 -14.86 30.75 1.49
CA GLU A 268 -16.22 30.85 2.04
C GLU A 268 -16.23 31.60 3.37
N ASN A 269 -15.24 31.34 4.24
CA ASN A 269 -15.14 31.96 5.57
C ASN A 269 -14.61 33.40 5.54
N ASP A 270 -13.73 33.73 4.59
CA ASP A 270 -13.15 35.07 4.43
C ASP A 270 -13.10 35.49 2.95
N PRO A 271 -14.24 35.90 2.37
CA PRO A 271 -14.34 36.24 0.95
C PRO A 271 -13.60 37.52 0.58
N GLY A 272 -13.20 38.35 1.55
CA GLY A 272 -12.49 39.62 1.34
C GLY A 272 -10.98 39.46 1.16
N ARG A 273 -10.43 38.28 1.43
CA ARG A 273 -8.98 38.05 1.36
C ARG A 273 -8.52 37.79 -0.07
N GLU A 274 -7.73 38.72 -0.60
CA GLU A 274 -7.25 38.69 -2.00
C GLU A 274 -6.30 37.52 -2.31
N SER A 275 -5.49 37.07 -1.34
CA SER A 275 -4.56 35.96 -1.56
C SER A 275 -4.39 34.99 -0.37
N TRP A 276 -4.19 33.73 -0.74
CA TRP A 276 -3.94 32.60 0.16
C TRP A 276 -2.51 32.06 -0.06
N ASP A 277 -1.56 32.96 -0.28
CA ASP A 277 -0.17 32.67 -0.73
C ASP A 277 0.68 31.90 0.29
N PHE A 278 0.15 31.65 1.48
CA PHE A 278 0.83 30.86 2.51
C PHE A 278 0.73 29.35 2.27
N PHE A 279 -0.19 28.87 1.42
CA PHE A 279 -0.18 27.46 1.06
C PHE A 279 1.00 27.16 0.13
N PRO A 280 1.79 26.11 0.41
CA PRO A 280 2.89 25.73 -0.46
C PRO A 280 2.37 25.43 -1.88
N LEU A 281 2.75 26.29 -2.83
CA LEU A 281 2.48 26.11 -4.24
C LEU A 281 3.47 25.07 -4.79
N LEU A 282 3.04 23.82 -4.83
CA LEU A 282 3.81 22.78 -5.50
C LEU A 282 3.42 22.72 -6.99
N GLN A 283 4.42 22.71 -7.87
CA GLN A 283 4.20 22.40 -9.29
C GLN A 283 3.85 20.91 -9.43
N ARG A 284 2.56 20.62 -9.29
CA ARG A 284 2.01 19.26 -9.26
C ARG A 284 2.48 18.44 -10.45
N ASP A 285 2.32 18.96 -11.66
CA ASP A 285 2.58 18.23 -12.89
C ASP A 285 4.06 17.85 -13.01
N ASP A 286 4.95 18.76 -12.61
CA ASP A 286 6.39 18.52 -12.66
C ASP A 286 6.84 17.52 -11.59
N LEU A 287 6.27 17.60 -10.37
CA LEU A 287 6.55 16.58 -9.35
C LEU A 287 6.00 15.20 -9.74
N GLU A 288 4.78 15.13 -10.26
CA GLU A 288 4.18 13.87 -10.70
C GLU A 288 4.99 13.25 -11.84
N ARG A 289 5.38 14.04 -12.85
CA ARG A 289 6.26 13.60 -13.93
C ARG A 289 7.61 13.11 -13.40
N SER A 290 8.21 13.83 -12.47
CA SER A 290 9.48 13.44 -11.84
C SER A 290 9.37 12.10 -11.10
N ILE A 291 8.30 11.89 -10.32
CA ILE A 291 8.04 10.62 -9.61
C ILE A 291 7.86 9.47 -10.61
N ARG A 292 7.11 9.68 -11.69
CA ARG A 292 6.88 8.67 -12.73
C ARG A 292 8.16 8.35 -13.50
N ALA A 293 8.95 9.35 -13.87
CA ALA A 293 10.25 9.17 -14.52
C ALA A 293 11.22 8.37 -13.64
N ASN A 294 11.27 8.66 -12.33
CA ASN A 294 12.07 7.89 -11.38
C ASN A 294 11.60 6.44 -11.26
N LYS A 295 10.27 6.21 -11.24
CA LYS A 295 9.70 4.86 -11.25
C LYS A 295 10.11 4.10 -12.50
N GLU A 296 9.96 4.70 -13.68
CA GLU A 296 10.30 4.08 -14.97
C GLU A 296 11.79 3.77 -15.06
N ALA A 297 12.65 4.71 -14.66
CA ALA A 297 14.10 4.49 -14.60
C ALA A 297 14.45 3.33 -13.65
N HIS A 298 13.83 3.27 -12.48
CA HIS A 298 14.05 2.21 -11.51
C HIS A 298 13.56 0.84 -12.01
N VAL A 299 12.34 0.77 -12.58
CA VAL A 299 11.80 -0.46 -13.18
C VAL A 299 12.65 -0.91 -14.37
N SER A 300 13.13 0.02 -15.19
CA SER A 300 14.04 -0.27 -16.30
C SER A 300 15.35 -0.90 -15.81
N ARG A 301 15.97 -0.34 -14.76
CA ARG A 301 17.15 -0.92 -14.10
C ARG A 301 16.88 -2.34 -13.59
N LEU A 302 15.77 -2.56 -12.87
CA LEU A 302 15.39 -3.88 -12.38
C LEU A 302 15.16 -4.90 -13.52
N ARG A 303 14.59 -4.46 -14.63
CA ARG A 303 14.42 -5.29 -15.84
C ARG A 303 15.76 -5.62 -16.47
N HIS A 304 16.67 -4.64 -16.57
CA HIS A 304 18.01 -4.85 -17.09
C HIS A 304 18.81 -5.83 -16.21
N ASP A 305 18.76 -5.69 -14.89
CA ASP A 305 19.40 -6.59 -13.94
C ASP A 305 18.81 -8.00 -13.96
N ARG A 306 17.50 -8.12 -14.18
CA ARG A 306 16.85 -9.43 -14.37
C ARG A 306 17.27 -10.05 -15.70
N ALA A 307 17.20 -9.31 -16.80
CA ALA A 307 17.62 -9.77 -18.11
C ALA A 307 19.09 -10.21 -18.11
N ARG A 308 19.98 -9.46 -17.45
CA ARG A 308 21.39 -9.83 -17.28
C ARG A 308 21.54 -11.16 -16.53
N ARG A 309 20.83 -11.34 -15.41
CA ARG A 309 20.83 -12.60 -14.65
C ARG A 309 20.27 -13.77 -15.47
N ASP A 310 19.24 -13.55 -16.26
CA ASP A 310 18.63 -14.59 -17.09
C ASP A 310 19.54 -14.93 -18.27
N SER A 311 20.17 -13.96 -18.93
CA SER A 311 21.20 -14.19 -19.95
C SER A 311 22.37 -15.00 -19.41
N VAL A 312 22.83 -14.70 -18.20
CA VAL A 312 23.86 -15.48 -17.50
C VAL A 312 23.42 -16.94 -17.29
N LYS A 313 22.20 -17.16 -16.79
CA LYS A 313 21.66 -18.52 -16.58
C LYS A 313 21.55 -19.29 -17.91
N THR A 314 21.02 -18.65 -18.94
CA THR A 314 20.85 -19.27 -20.26
C THR A 314 22.19 -19.60 -20.90
N PHE A 315 23.20 -18.74 -20.75
CA PHE A 315 24.56 -19.06 -21.16
C PHE A 315 25.11 -20.29 -20.43
N LEU A 316 24.97 -20.37 -19.11
CA LEU A 316 25.41 -21.54 -18.33
C LEU A 316 24.69 -22.83 -18.75
N PHE A 317 23.36 -22.78 -18.93
CA PHE A 317 22.60 -23.94 -19.41
C PHE A 317 23.00 -24.34 -20.83
N SER A 318 23.29 -23.38 -21.71
CA SER A 318 23.80 -23.67 -23.05
C SER A 318 25.16 -24.35 -23.00
N VAL A 319 26.09 -23.88 -22.16
CA VAL A 319 27.42 -24.50 -22.01
C VAL A 319 27.30 -25.92 -21.48
N ILE A 320 26.49 -26.15 -20.43
CA ILE A 320 26.25 -27.48 -19.86
C ILE A 320 25.59 -28.39 -20.90
N GLY A 321 24.57 -27.89 -21.61
CA GLY A 321 23.87 -28.63 -22.67
C GLY A 321 24.81 -29.04 -23.80
N THR A 322 25.70 -28.14 -24.22
CA THR A 322 26.73 -28.43 -25.22
C THR A 322 27.69 -29.51 -24.73
N VAL A 323 28.19 -29.42 -23.49
CA VAL A 323 29.08 -30.43 -22.90
C VAL A 323 28.42 -31.81 -22.85
N ILE A 324 27.16 -31.89 -22.37
CA ILE A 324 26.39 -33.14 -22.32
C ILE A 324 26.15 -33.69 -23.73
N GLY A 325 25.79 -32.82 -24.68
CA GLY A 325 25.57 -33.18 -26.08
C GLY A 325 26.82 -33.81 -26.70
N TYR A 326 27.98 -33.18 -26.51
CA TYR A 326 29.27 -33.72 -26.98
C TYR A 326 29.61 -35.06 -26.32
N ALA A 327 29.45 -35.18 -25.00
CA ALA A 327 29.70 -36.43 -24.29
C ALA A 327 28.78 -37.56 -24.80
N GLY A 328 27.50 -37.26 -25.07
CA GLY A 328 26.54 -38.20 -25.64
C GLY A 328 26.91 -38.66 -27.06
N LEU A 329 27.28 -37.73 -27.94
CA LEU A 329 27.76 -38.01 -29.30
C LEU A 329 28.96 -38.95 -29.29
N ILE A 330 29.91 -38.71 -28.38
CA ILE A 330 31.15 -39.47 -28.34
C ILE A 330 30.93 -40.90 -27.84
N ARG A 331 30.07 -41.06 -26.82
CA ARG A 331 29.64 -42.38 -26.35
C ARG A 331 28.90 -43.18 -27.43
N LEU A 332 28.13 -42.51 -28.29
CA LEU A 332 27.48 -43.15 -29.44
C LEU A 332 28.52 -43.57 -30.51
N THR A 333 29.50 -42.72 -30.80
CA THR A 333 30.55 -43.06 -31.78
C THR A 333 31.52 -44.13 -31.29
N SER A 334 31.79 -44.22 -29.98
CA SER A 334 32.76 -45.16 -29.42
C SER A 334 32.31 -46.62 -29.46
N ASN A 335 31.00 -46.87 -29.51
CA ASN A 335 30.46 -48.21 -29.25
C ASN A 335 30.13 -49.03 -30.52
N ASP A 336 29.96 -48.44 -31.71
CA ASP A 336 29.52 -49.25 -32.87
C ASP A 336 29.88 -48.76 -34.28
N MET A 337 30.50 -47.59 -34.46
CA MET A 337 30.77 -47.08 -35.83
C MET A 337 32.17 -47.45 -36.32
N LYS A 338 32.35 -48.71 -36.70
CA LYS A 338 33.54 -49.19 -37.43
C LYS A 338 33.68 -48.44 -38.76
N GLY A 339 34.59 -47.46 -38.81
CA GLY A 339 34.99 -46.80 -40.06
C GLY A 339 34.93 -45.28 -40.04
N ILE A 340 34.32 -44.65 -39.03
CA ILE A 340 34.32 -43.19 -38.91
C ILE A 340 35.57 -42.76 -38.14
N LYS A 341 36.49 -42.08 -38.83
CA LYS A 341 37.62 -41.42 -38.19
C LYS A 341 37.11 -40.16 -37.48
N VAL A 342 36.94 -40.25 -36.17
CA VAL A 342 36.68 -39.08 -35.34
C VAL A 342 37.96 -38.24 -35.28
N ASP A 343 37.83 -36.92 -35.41
CA ASP A 343 38.97 -36.01 -35.26
C ASP A 343 39.64 -36.18 -33.88
N GLU A 344 40.97 -36.31 -33.86
CA GLU A 344 41.75 -36.51 -32.64
C GLU A 344 41.55 -35.39 -31.62
N TRP A 345 41.28 -34.15 -32.06
CA TRP A 345 41.00 -33.05 -31.14
C TRP A 345 39.70 -33.23 -30.37
N LEU A 346 38.65 -33.72 -31.04
CA LEU A 346 37.36 -34.00 -30.40
C LEU A 346 37.48 -35.13 -29.38
N VAL A 347 38.22 -36.19 -29.73
CA VAL A 347 38.52 -37.29 -28.79
C VAL A 347 39.30 -36.75 -27.60
N THR A 348 40.31 -35.91 -27.82
CA THR A 348 41.14 -35.34 -26.74
C THR A 348 40.34 -34.47 -25.78
N ILE A 349 39.52 -33.55 -26.32
CA ILE A 349 38.66 -32.67 -25.51
C ILE A 349 37.66 -33.48 -24.69
N ALA A 350 37.09 -34.53 -25.27
CA ALA A 350 36.10 -35.36 -24.59
C ALA A 350 36.70 -36.30 -23.55
N THR A 351 37.84 -36.91 -23.86
CA THR A 351 38.61 -37.67 -22.89
C THR A 351 39.00 -36.78 -21.72
N TYR A 352 39.45 -35.53 -21.96
CA TYR A 352 39.71 -34.57 -20.90
C TYR A 352 38.46 -34.24 -20.08
N LEU A 353 37.32 -34.04 -20.74
CA LEU A 353 36.02 -33.79 -20.10
C LEU A 353 35.59 -34.92 -19.16
N LEU A 354 35.78 -36.17 -19.59
CA LEU A 354 35.40 -37.37 -18.85
C LEU A 354 36.40 -37.72 -17.74
N GLU A 355 37.70 -37.56 -17.99
CA GLU A 355 38.76 -37.91 -17.04
C GLU A 355 38.93 -36.86 -15.93
N LYS A 356 38.69 -35.57 -16.23
CA LYS A 356 38.92 -34.46 -15.31
C LYS A 356 37.69 -33.55 -15.15
N PRO A 357 36.53 -34.09 -14.72
CA PRO A 357 35.28 -33.33 -14.63
C PRO A 357 35.39 -32.13 -13.67
N LEU A 358 36.16 -32.25 -12.59
CA LEU A 358 36.39 -31.15 -11.65
C LEU A 358 37.14 -29.97 -12.30
N HIS A 359 38.17 -30.25 -13.11
CA HIS A 359 38.93 -29.20 -13.81
C HIS A 359 38.06 -28.45 -14.81
N VAL A 360 37.16 -29.15 -15.49
CA VAL A 360 36.20 -28.54 -16.42
C VAL A 360 35.27 -27.61 -15.66
N VAL A 361 34.68 -28.06 -14.54
CA VAL A 361 33.81 -27.21 -13.71
C VAL A 361 34.55 -25.97 -13.22
N VAL A 362 35.80 -26.13 -12.75
CA VAL A 362 36.63 -24.99 -12.29
C VAL A 362 36.97 -24.05 -13.45
N SER A 363 37.30 -24.58 -14.62
CA SER A 363 37.63 -23.77 -15.82
C SER A 363 36.40 -23.01 -16.32
N LEU A 364 35.23 -23.65 -16.35
CA LEU A 364 33.97 -23.01 -16.68
C LEU A 364 33.59 -21.94 -15.64
N PHE A 365 33.82 -22.22 -14.36
CA PHE A 365 33.62 -21.24 -13.29
C PHE A 365 34.57 -20.05 -13.42
N LEU A 366 35.84 -20.27 -13.77
CA LEU A 366 36.81 -19.20 -14.02
C LEU A 366 36.41 -18.37 -15.24
N VAL A 367 36.08 -18.99 -16.37
CA VAL A 367 35.59 -18.29 -17.57
C VAL A 367 34.33 -17.49 -17.24
N TYR A 368 33.41 -18.09 -16.48
CA TYR A 368 32.21 -17.43 -16.00
C TYR A 368 32.52 -16.23 -15.10
N TYR A 369 33.37 -16.40 -14.09
CA TYR A 369 33.77 -15.34 -13.17
C TYR A 369 34.43 -14.19 -13.93
N THR A 370 35.33 -14.51 -14.87
CA THR A 370 36.02 -13.53 -15.69
C THR A 370 35.04 -12.78 -16.59
N TYR A 371 34.09 -13.47 -17.22
CA TYR A 371 33.02 -12.85 -18.00
C TYR A 371 32.09 -11.97 -17.14
N ALA A 372 31.68 -12.46 -15.97
CA ALA A 372 30.84 -11.72 -15.03
C ALA A 372 31.55 -10.44 -14.58
N HIS A 373 32.82 -10.55 -14.18
CA HIS A 373 33.64 -9.42 -13.74
C HIS A 373 33.93 -8.42 -14.87
N LEU A 374 34.30 -8.91 -16.07
CA LEU A 374 34.48 -8.08 -17.25
C LEU A 374 33.18 -7.37 -17.65
N SER A 375 32.03 -8.03 -17.55
CA SER A 375 30.73 -7.40 -17.84
C SER A 375 30.25 -6.42 -16.76
N GLU A 376 30.82 -6.43 -15.56
CA GLU A 376 30.59 -5.38 -14.54
C GLU A 376 31.44 -4.13 -14.77
N HIS A 377 32.68 -4.30 -15.26
CA HIS A 377 33.62 -3.18 -15.43
C HIS A 377 33.66 -2.61 -16.84
N ILE A 378 33.32 -3.42 -17.84
CA ILE A 378 33.09 -2.93 -19.18
C ILE A 378 31.61 -2.56 -19.23
N SER A 379 31.30 -1.26 -19.18
CA SER A 379 30.03 -0.72 -19.64
C SER A 379 29.87 -1.11 -21.11
N ILE A 380 29.40 -2.33 -21.34
CA ILE A 380 29.14 -2.88 -22.66
C ILE A 380 28.08 -2.01 -23.37
N SER A 381 27.27 -1.26 -22.61
CA SER A 381 26.34 -0.25 -23.11
C SER A 381 26.99 0.96 -23.79
N ASP A 382 28.25 1.31 -23.49
CA ASP A 382 28.90 2.47 -24.12
C ASP A 382 29.52 2.15 -25.49
N LYS A 383 29.56 0.86 -25.88
CA LYS A 383 30.04 0.46 -27.21
C LYS A 383 28.86 0.40 -28.17
N HIS A 384 28.73 1.43 -29.01
CA HIS A 384 27.68 1.58 -30.04
C HIS A 384 27.37 0.31 -30.85
N TYR A 385 28.36 -0.55 -31.11
CA TYR A 385 28.18 -1.81 -31.83
C TYR A 385 27.28 -2.82 -31.09
N ILE A 386 27.40 -2.89 -29.77
CA ILE A 386 26.62 -3.81 -28.94
C ILE A 386 25.22 -3.24 -28.67
N GLU A 387 25.12 -1.91 -28.63
CA GLU A 387 23.83 -1.22 -28.61
C GLU A 387 23.06 -1.48 -29.92
N ASN A 388 23.70 -1.42 -31.08
CA ASN A 388 23.07 -1.74 -32.36
C ASN A 388 22.69 -3.23 -32.47
N LEU A 389 23.55 -4.15 -31.99
CA LEU A 389 23.22 -5.58 -31.95
C LEU A 389 22.06 -5.87 -31.00
N SER A 390 22.01 -5.20 -29.85
CA SER A 390 20.92 -5.36 -28.88
C SER A 390 19.63 -4.68 -29.33
N ARG A 391 19.69 -3.57 -30.08
CA ARG A 391 18.52 -2.95 -30.74
C ARG A 391 17.95 -3.84 -31.84
N LEU A 392 18.79 -4.59 -32.57
CA LEU A 392 18.35 -5.59 -33.55
C LEU A 392 17.66 -6.79 -32.88
N SER A 393 18.07 -7.16 -31.66
CA SER A 393 17.44 -8.26 -30.90
C SER A 393 16.32 -7.82 -29.95
N ALA A 394 16.19 -6.52 -29.65
CA ALA A 394 15.17 -5.95 -28.78
C ALA A 394 13.71 -6.27 -29.16
N PRO A 395 13.31 -6.33 -30.46
CA PRO A 395 11.95 -6.73 -30.81
C PRO A 395 11.69 -8.24 -30.66
N LEU A 396 12.73 -9.06 -30.50
CA LEU A 396 12.60 -10.50 -30.35
C LEU A 396 12.38 -10.85 -28.88
N ASP A 397 11.24 -11.49 -28.59
CA ASP A 397 10.95 -12.03 -27.28
C ASP A 397 12.04 -13.02 -26.84
N TYR A 398 12.27 -13.18 -25.53
CA TYR A 398 13.40 -13.94 -24.98
C TYR A 398 13.47 -15.38 -25.53
N ARG A 399 12.31 -15.97 -25.81
CA ARG A 399 12.17 -17.29 -26.45
C ARG A 399 12.82 -17.35 -27.83
N TRP A 400 12.65 -16.31 -28.65
CA TRP A 400 13.23 -16.23 -29.99
C TRP A 400 14.74 -15.96 -29.93
N GLN A 401 15.20 -15.13 -29.00
CA GLN A 401 16.63 -14.91 -28.79
C GLN A 401 17.33 -16.23 -28.40
N ALA A 402 16.71 -17.01 -27.50
CA ALA A 402 17.20 -18.34 -27.15
C ALA A 402 17.19 -19.29 -28.35
N MET A 403 16.10 -19.35 -29.14
CA MET A 403 16.05 -20.21 -30.33
C MET A 403 17.09 -19.82 -31.39
N ILE A 404 17.34 -18.53 -31.61
CA ILE A 404 18.37 -18.06 -32.55
C ILE A 404 19.76 -18.45 -32.04
N ALA A 405 20.03 -18.30 -30.74
CA ALA A 405 21.29 -18.73 -30.15
C ALA A 405 21.49 -20.25 -30.27
N PHE A 406 20.48 -21.06 -29.92
CA PHE A 406 20.51 -22.50 -30.11
C PHE A 406 20.64 -22.90 -31.58
N GLY A 407 19.95 -22.19 -32.48
CA GLY A 407 20.04 -22.39 -33.92
C GLY A 407 21.44 -22.08 -34.45
N LEU A 408 22.07 -20.98 -34.02
CA LEU A 408 23.45 -20.65 -34.37
C LEU A 408 24.45 -21.68 -33.86
N VAL A 409 24.29 -22.13 -32.61
CA VAL A 409 25.12 -23.22 -32.06
C VAL A 409 24.95 -24.49 -32.88
N GLY A 410 23.71 -24.87 -33.20
CA GLY A 410 23.41 -26.02 -34.06
C GLY A 410 23.97 -25.89 -35.47
N LEU A 411 23.91 -24.70 -36.06
CA LEU A 411 24.40 -24.42 -37.41
C LEU A 411 25.94 -24.44 -37.46
N ILE A 412 26.60 -23.91 -36.43
CA ILE A 412 28.06 -24.03 -36.26
C ILE A 412 28.44 -25.50 -36.10
N GLN A 413 27.74 -26.26 -35.26
CA GLN A 413 27.99 -27.70 -35.11
C GLN A 413 27.76 -28.46 -36.42
N PHE A 414 26.72 -28.11 -37.18
CA PHE A 414 26.45 -28.68 -38.50
C PHE A 414 27.55 -28.35 -39.53
N PHE A 415 28.08 -27.13 -39.50
CA PHE A 415 29.21 -26.73 -40.36
C PHE A 415 30.49 -27.47 -39.99
N VAL A 416 30.78 -27.58 -38.69
CA VAL A 416 31.89 -28.41 -38.20
C VAL A 416 31.67 -29.84 -38.68
N TYR A 417 30.48 -30.42 -38.51
CA TYR A 417 30.15 -31.75 -39.01
C TYR A 417 30.41 -31.87 -40.53
N LEU A 418 29.89 -30.98 -41.36
CA LEU A 418 30.13 -30.99 -42.81
C LEU A 418 31.62 -30.89 -43.18
N LEU A 419 32.38 -30.03 -42.49
CA LEU A 419 33.82 -29.89 -42.73
C LEU A 419 34.62 -31.13 -42.29
N THR A 420 34.14 -31.84 -41.26
CA THR A 420 34.81 -33.05 -40.75
C THR A 420 34.44 -34.30 -41.57
N PHE A 421 33.24 -34.33 -42.18
CA PHE A 421 32.68 -35.50 -42.86
C PHE A 421 32.57 -35.37 -44.39
N SER A 422 32.87 -34.21 -45.01
CA SER A 422 32.91 -34.05 -46.48
C SER A 422 34.27 -34.36 -47.12
N LYS A 423 35.21 -34.91 -46.36
CA LYS A 423 36.41 -35.58 -46.83
C LYS A 423 36.30 -37.06 -46.54
#